data_AF-A0A7M7J669-F1
#
_entry.id   AF-A0A7M7J669-F1
#
_cell.length_a   1.000
_cell.length_b   1.000
_cell.length_c   1.000
_cell.angle_alpha   90.00
_cell.angle_beta   90.00
_cell.angle_gamma   90.00
#
_symmetry.space_group_name_H-M   'P 1'
#
loop_
_entity.id
_entity.type
_entity.pdbx_description
1 polymer ?
#
loop_
_entity_poly.entity_id
_entity_poly.type
_entity_poly.pdbx_seq_one_letter_code
_entity_poly.pdbx_strand_id
1 'polypeptide(L)'
;MLHLTVQILPASNTPSENLKVGLVNNSIHSMFDQIDIFFNQKLVLPPNNAYPYRAYIETLLNYAAPAMRFHLTSALWSIDTAVAMDTAPNLDHKTDGANQGLINRLFFIAGGKAVDMIGHLHCDVFNQPKFLVNDVDVRVRLVRSKDAFCLMDWSGDGKFSVHIKEATLIVRRAKISPGILLAYANALAKTTAKYLLTRAEVKSFTLHSGILGDTLDNVILGQLSKRIILGFVKNKAFNGNRKLNPFNFQHVNINFISLYMDDV
;
A
#
# COMPACT_ATOMS: atom_id res chain seq x y z
N MET A 1 -9.34 1.80 -11.04
CA MET A 1 -7.97 1.23 -10.98
C MET A 1 -6.98 2.34 -11.28
N LEU A 2 -5.84 2.35 -10.60
CA LEU A 2 -4.73 3.25 -10.91
C LEU A 2 -3.77 2.53 -11.84
N HIS A 3 -3.37 3.17 -12.93
CA HIS A 3 -2.28 2.76 -13.81
C HIS A 3 -1.12 3.73 -13.64
N LEU A 4 0.10 3.22 -13.47
CA LEU A 4 1.32 4.01 -13.35
C LEU A 4 2.40 3.49 -14.30
N THR A 5 3.08 4.40 -14.98
CA THR A 5 4.35 4.12 -15.66
C THR A 5 5.48 4.74 -14.83
N VAL A 6 6.43 3.93 -14.38
CA VAL A 6 7.46 4.35 -13.42
C VAL A 6 8.85 3.99 -13.92
N GLN A 7 9.82 4.87 -13.69
CA GLN A 7 11.23 4.61 -13.96
C GLN A 7 12.08 4.95 -12.73
N ILE A 8 13.12 4.16 -12.48
CA ILE A 8 14.12 4.46 -11.45
C ILE A 8 15.30 5.13 -12.12
N LEU A 9 15.64 6.33 -11.64
CA LEU A 9 16.73 7.13 -12.18
C LEU A 9 17.78 7.38 -11.10
N PRO A 10 19.07 7.37 -11.47
CA PRO A 10 20.12 7.81 -10.57
C PRO A 10 20.04 9.33 -10.33
N ALA A 11 20.52 9.79 -9.18
CA ALA A 11 20.57 11.19 -8.78
C ALA A 11 21.63 11.98 -9.56
N SER A 12 22.62 11.29 -10.13
CA SER A 12 23.60 11.83 -11.07
C SER A 12 23.49 11.12 -12.42
N ASN A 13 23.80 11.82 -13.52
CA ASN A 13 23.79 11.27 -14.89
C ASN A 13 24.87 10.19 -15.14
N THR A 14 25.49 9.67 -14.09
CA THR A 14 26.46 8.58 -14.20
C THR A 14 25.68 7.27 -14.33
N PRO A 15 25.95 6.43 -15.34
CA PRO A 15 25.32 5.12 -15.45
C PRO A 15 25.84 4.23 -14.32
N SER A 16 25.20 4.26 -13.16
CA SER A 16 25.37 3.22 -12.16
C SER A 16 24.50 2.04 -12.54
N GLU A 17 25.09 0.86 -12.63
CA GLU A 17 24.35 -0.37 -12.83
C GLU A 17 23.25 -0.51 -11.77
N ASN A 18 21.98 -0.49 -12.19
CA ASN A 18 20.79 -0.65 -11.33
C ASN A 18 20.74 -2.00 -10.58
N LEU A 19 21.75 -2.86 -10.72
CA LEU A 19 21.81 -4.22 -10.20
C LEU A 19 21.64 -4.31 -8.67
N LYS A 20 21.86 -3.21 -7.96
CA LYS A 20 21.78 -3.13 -6.49
C LYS A 20 20.57 -2.35 -5.98
N VAL A 21 19.59 -2.04 -6.83
CA VAL A 21 18.41 -1.25 -6.46
C VAL A 21 17.12 -1.91 -6.93
N GLY A 22 16.33 -2.40 -5.98
CA GLY A 22 15.02 -2.99 -6.23
C GLY A 22 13.87 -2.16 -5.68
N LEU A 23 12.67 -2.29 -6.27
CA LEU A 23 11.45 -1.73 -5.69
C LEU A 23 10.98 -2.55 -4.50
N VAL A 24 10.51 -1.89 -3.45
CA VAL A 24 9.77 -2.50 -2.35
C VAL A 24 8.46 -3.13 -2.86
N ASN A 25 7.98 -4.16 -2.15
CA ASN A 25 6.92 -5.05 -2.61
C ASN A 25 5.61 -4.26 -2.80
N ASN A 26 4.69 -4.79 -3.58
CA ASN A 26 3.42 -4.12 -3.85
C ASN A 26 3.63 -2.67 -4.34
N SER A 27 4.56 -2.49 -5.28
CA SER A 27 5.25 -1.23 -5.55
C SER A 27 4.31 -0.08 -5.92
N ILE A 28 3.21 -0.37 -6.64
CA ILE A 28 2.18 0.64 -6.97
C ILE A 28 1.58 1.29 -5.72
N HIS A 29 1.48 0.55 -4.61
CA HIS A 29 0.95 1.03 -3.34
C HIS A 29 2.03 1.61 -2.44
N SER A 30 3.22 1.01 -2.42
CA SER A 30 4.36 1.50 -1.65
C SER A 30 4.84 2.90 -2.07
N MET A 31 4.49 3.34 -3.28
CA MET A 31 4.79 4.68 -3.80
C MET A 31 3.97 5.82 -3.21
N PHE A 32 2.89 5.51 -2.46
CA PHE A 32 2.04 6.53 -1.85
C PHE A 32 1.90 6.28 -0.35
N ASP A 33 2.21 7.30 0.45
CA ASP A 33 2.16 7.23 1.90
C ASP A 33 0.73 7.38 2.42
N GLN A 34 -0.07 8.15 1.68
CA GLN A 34 -1.43 8.53 2.02
C GLN A 34 -2.27 8.69 0.75
N ILE A 35 -3.54 8.29 0.86
CA ILE A 35 -4.57 8.52 -0.16
C ILE A 35 -5.77 9.18 0.52
N ASP A 36 -6.17 10.35 0.00
CA ASP A 36 -7.40 11.02 0.45
C ASP A 36 -8.44 11.04 -0.64
N ILE A 37 -9.68 10.87 -0.22
CA ILE A 37 -10.83 10.89 -1.12
C ILE A 37 -11.81 11.92 -0.61
N PHE A 38 -12.18 12.83 -1.50
CA PHE A 38 -13.19 13.85 -1.25
C PHE A 38 -14.37 13.64 -2.19
N PHE A 39 -15.57 13.73 -1.64
CA PHE A 39 -16.83 13.83 -2.39
C PHE A 39 -17.42 15.22 -2.16
N ASN A 40 -17.62 15.99 -3.22
CA ASN A 40 -18.13 17.37 -3.14
C ASN A 40 -17.35 18.18 -2.09
N GLN A 41 -16.01 18.14 -2.16
CA GLN A 41 -15.07 18.79 -1.23
C GLN A 41 -15.08 18.28 0.22
N LYS A 42 -15.99 17.37 0.59
CA LYS A 42 -15.99 16.73 1.91
C LYS A 42 -15.05 15.53 1.93
N LEU A 43 -14.14 15.51 2.89
CA LEU A 43 -13.24 14.38 3.14
C LEU A 43 -14.05 13.15 3.58
N VAL A 44 -13.92 12.05 2.85
CA VAL A 44 -14.63 10.79 3.09
C VAL A 44 -13.70 9.76 3.71
N LEU A 45 -12.48 9.65 3.19
CA LEU A 45 -11.42 8.81 3.73
C LEU A 45 -10.40 9.73 4.41
N PRO A 46 -10.26 9.69 5.75
CA PRO A 46 -9.30 10.52 6.44
C PRO A 46 -7.85 10.13 6.10
N PRO A 47 -6.92 11.09 6.14
CA PRO A 47 -5.51 10.85 5.87
C PRO A 47 -4.91 9.88 6.87
N ASN A 48 -4.11 8.94 6.37
CA ASN A 48 -3.31 8.04 7.18
C ASN A 48 -1.96 7.79 6.49
N ASN A 49 -0.86 8.15 7.16
CA ASN A 49 0.52 8.02 6.67
C ASN A 49 1.05 6.58 6.79
N ALA A 50 0.18 5.61 6.54
CA ALA A 50 0.48 4.19 6.61
C ALA A 50 -0.30 3.41 5.54
N TYR A 51 -0.70 4.09 4.46
CA TYR A 51 -1.38 3.45 3.33
C TYR A 51 -0.61 2.23 2.76
N PRO A 52 0.74 2.27 2.62
CA PRO A 52 1.49 1.11 2.13
C PRO A 52 1.27 -0.15 2.98
N TYR A 53 1.23 0.00 4.31
CA TYR A 53 0.98 -1.10 5.23
C TYR A 53 -0.43 -1.64 5.11
N ARG A 54 -1.42 -0.75 5.03
CA ARG A 54 -2.81 -1.14 4.79
C ARG A 54 -2.93 -1.98 3.53
N ALA A 55 -2.41 -1.47 2.41
CA ALA A 55 -2.47 -2.14 1.12
C ALA A 55 -1.73 -3.49 1.16
N TYR A 56 -0.52 -3.53 1.71
CA TYR A 56 0.26 -4.76 1.82
C TYR A 56 -0.43 -5.83 2.65
N ILE A 57 -0.94 -5.49 3.83
CA ILE A 57 -1.63 -6.43 4.73
C ILE A 57 -2.96 -6.91 4.10
N GLU A 58 -3.73 -6.01 3.51
CA GLU A 58 -4.97 -6.39 2.82
C GLU A 58 -4.67 -7.33 1.64
N THR A 59 -3.63 -7.08 0.85
CA THR A 59 -3.22 -7.99 -0.23
C THR A 59 -2.73 -9.34 0.31
N LEU A 60 -1.91 -9.32 1.37
CA LEU A 60 -1.33 -10.53 1.96
C LEU A 60 -2.40 -11.47 2.53
N LEU A 61 -3.40 -10.91 3.23
CA LEU A 61 -4.37 -11.71 3.99
C LEU A 61 -5.63 -12.08 3.20
N ASN A 62 -6.00 -11.31 2.15
CA ASN A 62 -7.24 -11.56 1.41
C ASN A 62 -7.05 -12.37 0.12
N TYR A 63 -5.82 -12.56 -0.35
CA TYR A 63 -5.55 -13.28 -1.60
C TYR A 63 -4.81 -14.59 -1.34
N ALA A 64 -5.18 -15.62 -2.10
CA ALA A 64 -4.48 -16.90 -2.09
C ALA A 64 -3.26 -16.89 -3.02
N ALA A 65 -2.36 -17.87 -2.87
CA ALA A 65 -1.14 -17.99 -3.67
C ALA A 65 -1.36 -17.92 -5.21
N PRO A 66 -2.43 -18.46 -5.81
CA PRO A 66 -2.67 -18.29 -7.24
C PRO A 66 -2.82 -16.81 -7.64
N ALA A 67 -3.62 -16.03 -6.92
CA ALA A 67 -3.80 -14.62 -7.19
C ALA A 67 -2.47 -13.84 -7.12
N MET A 68 -1.64 -14.18 -6.13
CA MET A 68 -0.30 -13.60 -5.93
C MET A 68 0.65 -13.88 -7.09
N ARG A 69 0.51 -15.03 -7.76
CA ARG A 69 1.33 -15.44 -8.91
C ARG A 69 0.79 -14.95 -10.25
N PHE A 70 -0.48 -14.53 -10.31
CA PHE A 70 -1.14 -14.06 -11.53
C PHE A 70 -1.41 -12.56 -11.44
N HIS A 71 -2.66 -12.14 -11.22
CA HIS A 71 -3.06 -10.75 -11.42
C HIS A 71 -2.39 -9.77 -10.45
N LEU A 72 -1.95 -10.18 -9.25
CA LEU A 72 -1.24 -9.27 -8.34
C LEU A 72 0.16 -8.91 -8.83
N THR A 73 0.74 -9.67 -9.78
CA THR A 73 2.02 -9.31 -10.41
C THR A 73 1.92 -7.98 -11.17
N SER A 74 0.73 -7.57 -11.61
CA SER A 74 0.47 -6.25 -12.21
C SER A 74 0.68 -5.07 -11.26
N ALA A 75 0.66 -5.31 -9.94
CA ALA A 75 1.02 -4.36 -8.89
C ALA A 75 2.49 -4.50 -8.43
N LEU A 76 3.29 -5.29 -9.17
CA LEU A 76 4.62 -5.77 -8.76
C LEU A 76 4.62 -6.49 -7.40
N TRP A 77 3.54 -7.25 -7.11
CA TRP A 77 3.55 -8.18 -5.99
C TRP A 77 4.43 -9.39 -6.28
N SER A 78 5.39 -9.65 -5.40
CA SER A 78 6.17 -10.89 -5.42
C SER A 78 6.57 -11.27 -4.00
N ILE A 79 6.27 -12.49 -3.58
CA ILE A 79 6.52 -12.94 -2.19
C ILE A 79 8.03 -12.89 -1.91
N ASP A 80 8.43 -12.10 -0.92
CA ASP A 80 9.81 -12.03 -0.46
C ASP A 80 10.23 -13.34 0.22
N THR A 81 11.50 -13.72 0.12
CA THR A 81 12.02 -14.92 0.80
C THR A 81 12.09 -14.66 2.31
N ALA A 82 11.46 -15.51 3.11
CA ALA A 82 11.54 -15.47 4.57
C ALA A 82 13.01 -15.52 5.02
N VAL A 83 13.34 -14.87 6.15
CA VAL A 83 14.70 -14.67 6.70
C VAL A 83 15.70 -13.91 5.82
N ALA A 84 15.43 -13.76 4.52
CA ALA A 84 16.28 -13.06 3.57
C ALA A 84 15.71 -11.70 3.11
N MET A 85 14.61 -11.20 3.70
CA MET A 85 13.92 -10.00 3.21
C MET A 85 14.79 -8.73 3.16
N ASP A 86 15.78 -8.63 4.06
CA ASP A 86 16.74 -7.51 4.15
C ASP A 86 18.05 -7.78 3.35
N THR A 87 18.11 -8.87 2.57
CA THR A 87 19.30 -9.18 1.76
C THR A 87 19.46 -8.22 0.59
N ALA A 88 20.71 -8.01 0.18
CA ALA A 88 21.03 -7.11 -0.91
C ALA A 88 20.39 -7.58 -2.24
N PRO A 89 19.87 -6.66 -3.08
CA PRO A 89 19.41 -7.01 -4.41
C PRO A 89 20.54 -7.63 -5.24
N ASN A 90 20.21 -8.66 -6.00
CA ASN A 90 21.07 -9.26 -7.02
C ASN A 90 20.18 -9.67 -8.22
N LEU A 91 20.79 -9.89 -9.39
CA LEU A 91 20.04 -10.39 -10.57
C LEU A 91 20.12 -11.92 -10.73
N ASP A 92 20.92 -12.60 -9.91
CA ASP A 92 21.08 -14.04 -10.03
C ASP A 92 19.95 -14.76 -9.30
N HIS A 93 18.94 -15.17 -10.07
CA HIS A 93 17.79 -15.94 -9.61
C HIS A 93 18.15 -17.28 -8.93
N LYS A 94 19.40 -17.75 -9.01
CA LYS A 94 19.85 -19.00 -8.40
C LYS A 94 20.69 -18.79 -7.14
N THR A 95 20.93 -17.55 -6.73
CA THR A 95 21.71 -17.28 -5.53
C THR A 95 20.98 -17.81 -4.30
N ASP A 96 21.62 -18.76 -3.61
CA ASP A 96 21.10 -19.32 -2.36
C ASP A 96 21.02 -18.25 -1.26
N GLY A 97 19.97 -18.30 -0.44
CA GLY A 97 19.72 -17.32 0.62
C GLY A 97 19.32 -15.92 0.15
N ALA A 98 19.05 -15.69 -1.15
CA ALA A 98 18.61 -14.40 -1.65
C ALA A 98 17.10 -14.16 -1.52
N ASN A 99 16.71 -12.88 -1.53
CA ASN A 99 15.31 -12.48 -1.59
C ASN A 99 14.74 -12.61 -3.02
N GLN A 100 14.09 -13.74 -3.30
CA GLN A 100 13.62 -14.05 -4.64
C GLN A 100 12.50 -13.14 -5.11
N GLY A 101 11.64 -12.69 -4.20
CA GLY A 101 10.62 -11.68 -4.51
C GLY A 101 11.24 -10.35 -4.95
N LEU A 102 12.36 -9.96 -4.36
CA LEU A 102 13.07 -8.73 -4.73
C LEU A 102 13.78 -8.88 -6.07
N ILE A 103 14.40 -10.04 -6.32
CA ILE A 103 15.04 -10.35 -7.61
C ILE A 103 14.00 -10.31 -8.75
N ASN A 104 12.82 -10.90 -8.54
CA ASN A 104 11.73 -10.86 -9.52
C ASN A 104 11.30 -9.43 -9.85
N ARG A 105 11.20 -8.54 -8.85
CA ARG A 105 10.86 -7.12 -9.06
C ARG A 105 11.99 -6.36 -9.76
N LEU A 106 13.25 -6.66 -9.42
CA LEU A 106 14.43 -6.05 -10.03
C LEU A 106 14.47 -6.30 -11.55
N PHE A 107 14.03 -7.48 -12.01
CA PHE A 107 14.00 -7.81 -13.43
C PHE A 107 13.20 -6.82 -14.29
N PHE A 108 12.10 -6.27 -13.75
CA PHE A 108 11.23 -5.33 -14.48
C PHE A 108 11.87 -3.95 -14.69
N ILE A 109 12.84 -3.58 -13.86
CA ILE A 109 13.49 -2.26 -13.84
C ILE A 109 14.97 -2.30 -14.24
N ALA A 110 15.50 -3.50 -14.47
CA ALA A 110 16.89 -3.73 -14.84
C ALA A 110 17.24 -2.96 -16.14
N GLY A 111 18.43 -2.36 -16.15
CA GLY A 111 18.87 -1.51 -17.26
C GLY A 111 18.16 -0.16 -17.35
N GLY A 112 17.46 0.27 -16.29
CA GLY A 112 16.82 1.58 -16.24
C GLY A 112 15.52 1.66 -17.06
N LYS A 113 14.90 0.52 -17.35
CA LYS A 113 13.62 0.49 -18.08
C LYS A 113 12.50 1.10 -17.23
N ALA A 114 11.52 1.68 -17.92
CA ALA A 114 10.26 2.01 -17.28
C ALA A 114 9.40 0.73 -17.13
N VAL A 115 8.63 0.66 -16.06
CA VAL A 115 7.70 -0.42 -15.78
C VAL A 115 6.28 0.13 -15.67
N ASP A 116 5.34 -0.54 -16.32
CA ASP A 116 3.91 -0.27 -16.21
C ASP A 116 3.30 -1.14 -15.11
N MET A 117 2.46 -0.53 -14.28
CA MET A 117 1.75 -1.19 -13.19
C MET A 117 0.29 -0.77 -13.18
N ILE A 118 -0.59 -1.69 -12.77
CA ILE A 118 -2.02 -1.40 -12.61
C ILE A 118 -2.57 -2.10 -11.37
N GLY A 119 -3.39 -1.40 -10.59
CA GLY A 119 -3.92 -1.93 -9.34
C GLY A 119 -5.18 -1.21 -8.85
N HIS A 120 -5.86 -1.82 -7.88
CA HIS A 120 -6.98 -1.18 -7.18
C HIS A 120 -6.44 -0.34 -6.02
N LEU A 121 -6.98 0.87 -5.83
CA LEU A 121 -6.63 1.65 -4.64
C LEU A 121 -7.30 1.04 -3.41
N HIS A 122 -6.54 0.82 -2.35
CA HIS A 122 -7.01 0.26 -1.09
C HIS A 122 -7.74 1.32 -0.28
N CYS A 123 -8.97 1.64 -0.70
CA CYS A 123 -9.80 2.67 -0.08
C CYS A 123 -11.21 2.13 0.16
N ASP A 124 -11.72 2.33 1.37
CA ASP A 124 -13.01 1.77 1.83
C ASP A 124 -14.16 2.09 0.88
N VAL A 125 -14.18 3.31 0.35
CA VAL A 125 -15.23 3.83 -0.53
C VAL A 125 -15.19 3.25 -1.95
N PHE A 126 -14.08 2.64 -2.36
CA PHE A 126 -13.97 1.94 -3.64
C PHE A 126 -14.31 0.45 -3.53
N ASN A 127 -14.42 -0.07 -2.31
CA ASN A 127 -14.75 -1.47 -2.03
C ASN A 127 -16.26 -1.70 -1.81
N GLN A 128 -17.07 -0.65 -1.78
CA GLN A 128 -18.53 -0.78 -1.69
C GLN A 128 -19.13 -1.14 -3.08
N PRO A 129 -20.15 -2.01 -3.14
CA PRO A 129 -20.61 -2.61 -4.40
C PRO A 129 -21.52 -1.71 -5.25
N LYS A 130 -21.96 -0.56 -4.75
CA LYS A 130 -22.90 0.34 -5.44
C LYS A 130 -22.14 1.36 -6.28
N PHE A 131 -22.73 1.79 -7.40
CA PHE A 131 -22.18 2.95 -8.11
C PHE A 131 -22.44 4.23 -7.32
N LEU A 132 -21.51 5.19 -7.43
CA LEU A 132 -21.76 6.55 -6.97
C LEU A 132 -22.90 7.15 -7.82
N VAL A 133 -23.79 7.91 -7.18
CA VAL A 133 -24.82 8.66 -7.90
C VAL A 133 -24.18 9.71 -8.80
N ASN A 134 -24.94 10.16 -9.80
CA ASN A 134 -24.48 11.24 -10.69
C ASN A 134 -24.24 12.53 -9.90
N ASP A 135 -23.48 13.45 -10.51
CA ASP A 135 -23.21 14.79 -9.97
C ASP A 135 -22.49 14.81 -8.62
N VAL A 136 -21.68 13.77 -8.34
CA VAL A 136 -20.69 13.77 -7.26
C VAL A 136 -19.32 14.10 -7.84
N ASP A 137 -18.75 15.23 -7.45
CA ASP A 137 -17.36 15.56 -7.71
C ASP A 137 -16.47 14.68 -6.84
N VAL A 138 -15.63 13.86 -7.48
CA VAL A 138 -14.70 12.94 -6.81
C VAL A 138 -13.29 13.43 -7.01
N ARG A 139 -12.65 13.85 -5.92
CA ARG A 139 -11.22 14.19 -5.90
C ARG A 139 -10.44 13.11 -5.18
N VAL A 140 -9.45 12.54 -5.86
CA VAL A 140 -8.49 11.59 -5.29
C VAL A 140 -7.14 12.28 -5.19
N ARG A 141 -6.61 12.40 -3.97
CA ARG A 141 -5.28 12.96 -3.71
C ARG A 141 -4.35 11.84 -3.30
N LEU A 142 -3.26 11.66 -4.05
CA LEU A 142 -2.22 10.68 -3.78
C LEU A 142 -0.98 11.42 -3.25
N VAL A 143 -0.58 11.14 -2.02
CA VAL A 143 0.63 11.71 -1.41
C VAL A 143 1.77 10.73 -1.57
N ARG A 144 2.87 11.17 -2.17
CA ARG A 144 4.05 10.34 -2.46
C ARG A 144 4.75 9.86 -1.18
N SER A 145 5.10 8.58 -1.15
CA SER A 145 6.07 8.04 -0.21
C SER A 145 7.47 8.58 -0.50
N LYS A 146 8.33 8.57 0.53
CA LYS A 146 9.76 8.82 0.36
C LYS A 146 10.38 7.73 -0.52
N ASP A 147 11.32 8.10 -1.38
CA ASP A 147 12.04 7.11 -2.20
C ASP A 147 12.78 6.08 -1.36
N ALA A 148 13.24 6.48 -0.17
CA ALA A 148 13.90 5.58 0.78
C ALA A 148 12.96 4.52 1.39
N PHE A 149 11.63 4.72 1.31
CA PHE A 149 10.63 3.69 1.62
C PHE A 149 10.30 2.83 0.38
N CYS A 150 10.32 3.44 -0.82
CA CYS A 150 9.95 2.75 -2.06
C CYS A 150 11.04 1.81 -2.59
N LEU A 151 12.30 2.01 -2.19
CA LEU A 151 13.47 1.36 -2.77
C LEU A 151 14.30 0.62 -1.72
N MET A 152 14.70 -0.59 -2.09
CA MET A 152 15.79 -1.35 -1.46
C MET A 152 17.07 -1.11 -2.27
N ASP A 153 18.04 -0.38 -1.71
CA ASP A 153 19.21 0.14 -2.42
C ASP A 153 20.51 -0.10 -1.63
N TRP A 154 21.42 -0.84 -2.26
CA TRP A 154 22.75 -1.20 -1.76
C TRP A 154 23.89 -0.59 -2.59
N SER A 155 23.59 0.36 -3.49
CA SER A 155 24.57 1.06 -4.34
C SER A 155 25.23 2.28 -3.66
N GLY A 156 24.72 2.65 -2.48
CA GLY A 156 25.10 3.83 -1.69
C GLY A 156 23.87 4.70 -1.40
N ASP A 157 23.81 5.30 -0.22
CA ASP A 157 22.59 5.97 0.26
C ASP A 157 22.17 7.14 -0.66
N GLY A 158 20.92 7.11 -1.14
CA GLY A 158 20.29 8.24 -1.82
C GLY A 158 20.62 8.40 -3.30
N LYS A 159 21.29 7.44 -3.94
CA LYS A 159 21.66 7.56 -5.35
C LYS A 159 20.52 7.36 -6.32
N PHE A 160 19.39 6.80 -5.91
CA PHE A 160 18.28 6.50 -6.81
C PHE A 160 16.95 7.03 -6.30
N SER A 161 16.12 7.49 -7.24
CA SER A 161 14.79 8.04 -6.98
C SER A 161 13.75 7.43 -7.93
N VAL A 162 12.50 7.41 -7.48
CA VAL A 162 11.38 6.84 -8.23
C VAL A 162 10.66 7.95 -8.99
N HIS A 163 10.68 7.89 -10.32
CA HIS A 163 10.00 8.85 -11.18
C HIS A 163 8.72 8.24 -11.76
N ILE A 164 7.58 8.84 -11.45
CA ILE A 164 6.31 8.53 -12.10
C ILE A 164 6.27 9.33 -13.42
N LYS A 165 6.29 8.64 -14.55
CA LYS A 165 6.18 9.24 -15.88
C LYS A 165 4.74 9.53 -16.26
N GLU A 166 3.86 8.58 -15.97
CA GLU A 166 2.44 8.66 -16.28
C GLU A 166 1.63 8.12 -15.09
N ALA A 167 0.50 8.76 -14.80
CA ALA A 167 -0.47 8.29 -13.82
C ALA A 167 -1.88 8.46 -14.38
N THR A 168 -2.60 7.35 -14.54
CA THR A 168 -3.94 7.30 -15.14
C THR A 168 -4.93 6.61 -14.20
N LEU A 169 -6.00 7.30 -13.82
CA LEU A 169 -7.08 6.73 -13.01
C LEU A 169 -8.23 6.23 -13.90
N ILE A 170 -8.41 4.92 -13.93
CA ILE A 170 -9.45 4.24 -14.71
C ILE A 170 -10.70 4.08 -13.84
N VAL A 171 -11.81 4.70 -14.26
CA VAL A 171 -13.09 4.68 -13.54
C VAL A 171 -14.16 3.98 -14.38
N ARG A 172 -14.93 3.08 -13.76
CA ARG A 172 -16.04 2.39 -14.43
C ARG A 172 -17.31 3.25 -14.33
N ARG A 173 -17.96 3.51 -15.47
CA ARG A 173 -19.26 4.19 -15.56
C ARG A 173 -20.32 3.23 -16.09
N ALA A 174 -21.52 3.28 -15.53
CA ALA A 174 -22.68 2.54 -16.02
C ALA A 174 -23.61 3.46 -16.81
N LYS A 175 -24.12 3.00 -17.96
CA LYS A 175 -25.17 3.67 -18.72
C LYS A 175 -26.53 3.14 -18.26
N ILE A 176 -27.40 4.04 -17.80
CA ILE A 176 -28.71 3.71 -17.21
C ILE A 176 -29.81 4.16 -18.18
N SER A 177 -30.93 3.44 -18.23
CA SER A 177 -32.08 3.84 -19.05
C SER A 177 -32.74 5.13 -18.54
N PRO A 178 -33.33 5.96 -19.42
CA PRO A 178 -33.92 7.24 -19.01
C PRO A 178 -35.02 7.12 -17.95
N GLY A 179 -35.87 6.09 -18.03
CA GLY A 179 -36.94 5.88 -17.04
C GLY A 179 -36.40 5.61 -15.63
N ILE A 180 -35.28 4.90 -15.51
CA ILE A 180 -34.62 4.64 -14.23
C ILE A 180 -33.94 5.91 -13.71
N LEU A 181 -33.34 6.72 -14.58
CA LEU A 181 -32.76 8.02 -14.18
C LEU A 181 -33.82 8.94 -13.57
N LEU A 182 -35.01 9.03 -14.18
CA LEU A 182 -36.12 9.82 -13.65
C LEU A 182 -36.62 9.27 -12.30
N ALA A 183 -36.74 7.94 -12.19
CA ALA A 183 -37.11 7.30 -10.93
C ALA A 183 -36.10 7.59 -9.81
N TYR A 184 -34.79 7.53 -10.12
CA TYR A 184 -33.74 7.90 -9.16
C TYR A 184 -33.80 9.38 -8.78
N ALA A 185 -33.99 10.30 -9.72
CA ALA A 185 -34.14 11.72 -9.42
C ALA A 185 -35.31 11.98 -8.45
N ASN A 186 -36.47 11.34 -8.71
CA ASN A 186 -37.65 11.44 -7.84
C ASN A 186 -37.42 10.82 -6.44
N ALA A 187 -36.66 9.72 -6.36
CA ALA A 187 -36.34 9.07 -5.08
C ALA A 187 -35.32 9.89 -4.26
N LEU A 188 -34.30 10.46 -4.92
CA LEU A 188 -33.26 11.28 -4.31
C LEU A 188 -33.80 12.64 -3.83
N ALA A 189 -34.88 13.14 -4.44
CA ALA A 189 -35.61 14.31 -3.94
C ALA A 189 -36.31 14.06 -2.58
N LYS A 190 -36.61 12.80 -2.25
CA LYS A 190 -37.31 12.41 -1.01
C LYS A 190 -36.37 11.83 0.05
N THR A 191 -35.32 11.14 -0.38
CA THR A 191 -34.45 10.35 0.51
C THR A 191 -32.99 10.43 0.07
N THR A 192 -32.07 10.40 1.03
CA THR A 192 -30.62 10.43 0.75
C THR A 192 -30.10 9.05 0.32
N ALA A 193 -29.17 9.02 -0.63
CA ALA A 193 -28.40 7.82 -0.93
C ALA A 193 -27.54 7.39 0.27
N LYS A 194 -27.61 6.10 0.64
CA LYS A 194 -26.83 5.51 1.74
C LYS A 194 -25.80 4.52 1.19
N TYR A 195 -24.54 4.80 1.47
CA TYR A 195 -23.39 3.93 1.19
C TYR A 195 -22.85 3.39 2.52
N LEU A 196 -22.91 2.06 2.68
CA LEU A 196 -22.36 1.40 3.85
C LEU A 196 -20.88 1.14 3.60
N LEU A 197 -20.03 1.64 4.48
CA LEU A 197 -18.57 1.52 4.39
C LEU A 197 -18.06 0.72 5.59
N THR A 198 -17.22 -0.28 5.33
CA THR A 198 -16.39 -0.91 6.35
C THR A 198 -15.06 -0.18 6.34
N ARG A 199 -14.69 0.45 7.47
CA ARG A 199 -13.44 1.21 7.57
C ARG A 199 -12.28 0.32 8.01
N ALA A 200 -11.13 0.48 7.35
CA ALA A 200 -9.87 -0.07 7.81
C ALA A 200 -8.90 1.07 8.18
N GLU A 201 -8.44 1.06 9.42
CA GLU A 201 -7.54 2.05 9.98
C GLU A 201 -6.24 1.37 10.41
N VAL A 202 -5.10 1.97 10.06
CA VAL A 202 -3.78 1.55 10.52
C VAL A 202 -3.29 2.56 11.54
N LYS A 203 -2.92 2.08 12.73
CA LYS A 203 -2.26 2.88 13.76
C LYS A 203 -0.88 2.28 14.01
N SER A 204 0.11 3.16 14.17
CA SER A 204 1.48 2.77 14.49
C SER A 204 1.84 3.26 15.88
N PHE A 205 2.53 2.41 16.63
CA PHE A 205 3.04 2.70 17.96
C PHE A 205 4.53 2.33 17.99
N THR A 206 5.32 3.11 18.72
CA THR A 206 6.76 2.84 18.86
C THR A 206 7.01 2.20 20.22
N LEU A 207 7.56 0.99 20.21
CA LEU A 207 8.03 0.29 21.39
C LEU A 207 9.55 0.44 21.51
N HIS A 208 10.04 0.73 22.71
CA HIS A 208 11.46 0.89 22.98
C HIS A 208 12.14 -0.47 23.21
N SER A 209 13.40 -0.60 22.79
CA SER A 209 14.18 -1.82 23.04
C SER A 209 14.46 -2.00 24.53
N GLY A 210 14.41 -3.25 25.01
CA GLY A 210 14.76 -3.61 26.39
C GLY A 210 13.62 -3.48 27.41
N ILE A 211 12.42 -3.10 27.00
CA ILE A 211 11.24 -3.12 27.86
C ILE A 211 10.69 -4.55 28.00
N LEU A 212 10.18 -4.89 29.20
CA LEU A 212 9.57 -6.19 29.48
C LEU A 212 8.07 -6.22 29.21
N GLY A 213 7.43 -5.05 29.17
CA GLY A 213 6.02 -4.88 28.91
C GLY A 213 5.73 -3.42 28.61
N ASP A 214 4.64 -3.20 27.89
CA ASP A 214 4.11 -1.87 27.56
C ASP A 214 2.59 -1.96 27.54
N THR A 215 1.91 -0.86 27.80
CA THR A 215 0.45 -0.76 27.73
C THR A 215 0.10 0.41 26.82
N LEU A 216 -0.69 0.12 25.79
CA LEU A 216 -1.16 1.12 24.85
C LEU A 216 -2.62 1.41 25.17
N ASP A 217 -2.85 2.56 25.77
CA ASP A 217 -4.20 3.02 26.09
C ASP A 217 -4.85 3.69 24.87
N ASN A 218 -6.18 3.64 24.81
CA ASN A 218 -6.97 4.34 23.78
C ASN A 218 -6.58 3.98 22.33
N VAL A 219 -6.13 2.75 22.10
CA VAL A 219 -5.70 2.27 20.77
C VAL A 219 -6.83 2.39 19.76
N ILE A 220 -8.08 2.16 20.17
CA ILE A 220 -9.27 2.35 19.32
C ILE A 220 -10.21 3.30 20.06
N LEU A 221 -10.61 4.38 19.39
CA LEU A 221 -11.55 5.36 19.92
C LEU A 221 -12.81 5.37 19.05
N GLY A 222 -13.98 5.26 19.68
CA GLY A 222 -15.28 5.29 19.01
C GLY A 222 -15.72 3.92 18.50
N GLN A 223 -15.79 3.74 17.18
CA GLN A 223 -16.36 2.52 16.60
C GLN A 223 -15.46 1.30 16.86
N LEU A 224 -15.98 0.31 17.58
CA LEU A 224 -15.28 -0.94 17.88
C LEU A 224 -14.92 -1.70 16.59
N SER A 225 -13.68 -2.18 16.54
CA SER A 225 -13.16 -2.95 15.40
C SER A 225 -13.68 -4.38 15.44
N LYS A 226 -14.08 -4.90 14.27
CA LYS A 226 -14.50 -6.31 14.12
C LYS A 226 -13.32 -7.28 14.00
N ARG A 227 -12.14 -6.76 13.63
CA ARG A 227 -10.90 -7.52 13.43
C ARG A 227 -9.73 -6.60 13.73
N ILE A 228 -8.76 -7.13 14.47
CA ILE A 228 -7.50 -6.44 14.77
C ILE A 228 -6.37 -7.30 14.23
N ILE A 229 -5.42 -6.66 13.55
CA ILE A 229 -4.21 -7.28 13.03
C ILE A 229 -3.03 -6.52 13.64
N LEU A 230 -2.10 -7.26 14.22
CA LEU A 230 -0.89 -6.73 14.84
C LEU A 230 0.33 -7.17 14.04
N GLY A 231 1.29 -6.28 13.88
CA GLY A 231 2.55 -6.57 13.20
C GLY A 231 3.66 -5.69 13.74
N PHE A 232 4.84 -6.26 13.89
CA PHE A 232 6.03 -5.55 14.40
C PHE A 232 7.03 -5.36 13.27
N VAL A 233 7.53 -4.14 13.12
CA VAL A 233 8.57 -3.82 12.14
C VAL A 233 9.63 -2.96 12.81
N LYS A 234 10.87 -3.03 12.31
CA LYS A 234 11.93 -2.14 12.79
C LYS A 234 11.55 -0.69 12.48
N ASN A 235 11.64 0.19 13.48
CA ASN A 235 11.35 1.63 13.32
C ASN A 235 12.17 2.25 12.16
N LYS A 236 13.44 1.85 11.99
CA LYS A 236 14.29 2.26 10.85
C LYS A 236 13.68 1.88 9.49
N ALA A 237 13.09 0.69 9.36
CA ALA A 237 12.45 0.23 8.13
C ALA A 237 11.15 1.01 7.88
N PHE A 238 10.33 1.19 8.92
CA PHE A 238 9.10 1.99 8.87
C PHE A 238 9.34 3.42 8.36
N ASN A 239 10.42 4.05 8.82
CA ASN A 239 10.79 5.41 8.43
C ASN A 239 11.56 5.52 7.09
N GLY A 240 11.75 4.41 6.37
CA GLY A 240 12.40 4.37 5.06
C GLY A 240 13.93 4.24 5.13
N ASN A 241 14.42 3.09 5.59
CA ASN A 241 15.82 2.71 5.47
C ASN A 241 16.02 1.86 4.21
N ARG A 242 16.87 2.32 3.29
CA ARG A 242 17.11 1.68 1.98
C ARG A 242 17.66 0.25 2.04
N LYS A 243 18.19 -0.21 3.17
CA LYS A 243 18.72 -1.57 3.32
C LYS A 243 17.76 -2.51 4.05
N LEU A 244 16.62 -2.01 4.53
CA LEU A 244 15.65 -2.78 5.29
C LEU A 244 14.32 -2.80 4.57
N ASN A 245 13.71 -3.96 4.46
CA ASN A 245 12.39 -4.06 3.85
C ASN A 245 11.32 -3.57 4.85
N PRO A 246 10.50 -2.57 4.50
CA PRO A 246 9.47 -2.04 5.41
C PRO A 246 8.39 -3.07 5.75
N PHE A 247 8.22 -4.12 4.94
CA PHE A 247 7.25 -5.18 5.16
C PHE A 247 7.87 -6.44 5.79
N ASN A 248 9.10 -6.36 6.30
CA ASN A 248 9.72 -7.43 7.06
C ASN A 248 9.17 -7.48 8.50
N PHE A 249 7.98 -8.08 8.65
CA PHE A 249 7.34 -8.26 9.94
C PHE A 249 8.11 -9.24 10.82
N GLN A 250 8.41 -8.83 12.05
CA GLN A 250 9.24 -9.57 12.99
C GLN A 250 8.39 -10.22 14.08
N HIS A 251 8.79 -11.41 14.51
CA HIS A 251 8.13 -12.09 15.62
C HIS A 251 8.37 -11.39 16.96
N VAL A 252 9.52 -10.71 17.12
CA VAL A 252 10.00 -10.00 18.33
C VAL A 252 9.96 -10.81 19.65
N ASN A 253 9.61 -12.09 19.60
CA ASN A 253 9.56 -13.04 20.72
C ASN A 253 8.71 -12.55 21.90
N ILE A 254 7.54 -11.97 21.59
CA ILE A 254 6.57 -11.59 22.62
C ILE A 254 5.99 -12.85 23.27
N ASN A 255 5.94 -12.83 24.60
CA ASN A 255 5.37 -13.93 25.39
C ASN A 255 3.84 -13.84 25.47
N PHE A 256 3.30 -12.64 25.73
CA PHE A 256 1.86 -12.43 25.95
C PHE A 256 1.39 -11.11 25.33
N ILE A 257 0.18 -11.12 24.78
CA ILE A 257 -0.55 -9.93 24.31
C ILE A 257 -1.95 -10.01 24.89
N SER A 258 -2.43 -8.91 25.46
CA SER A 258 -3.79 -8.80 26.00
C SER A 258 -4.45 -7.55 25.40
N LEU A 259 -5.70 -7.71 24.97
CA LEU A 259 -6.53 -6.62 24.49
C LEU A 259 -7.67 -6.44 25.49
N TYR A 260 -7.78 -5.24 26.04
CA TYR A 260 -8.84 -4.86 26.95
C TYR A 260 -9.82 -3.92 26.23
N MET A 261 -11.08 -4.01 26.62
CA MET A 261 -12.12 -3.09 26.20
C MET A 261 -12.61 -2.40 27.46
N ASP A 262 -12.39 -1.09 27.55
CA ASP A 262 -12.92 -0.31 28.66
C ASP A 262 -14.46 -0.38 28.61
N ASP A 263 -15.09 -0.49 29.78
CA ASP A 263 -16.54 -0.64 30.03
C ASP A 263 -17.16 -2.07 29.97
N VAL A 264 -16.36 -3.14 30.06
CA VAL A 264 -16.85 -4.50 30.41
C VAL A 264 -15.98 -5.16 31.48
#